data_AF-A0A933RGN7-F1
#
_entry.id   AF-A0A933RGN7-F1
#
_cell.length_a   1.000
_cell.length_b   1.000
_cell.length_c   1.000
_cell.angle_alpha   90.00
_cell.angle_beta   90.00
_cell.angle_gamma   90.00
#
_symmetry.space_group_name_H-M   'P 1'
#
loop_
_entity.id
_entity.type
_entity.pdbx_description
1 polymer ?
#
loop_
_entity_poly.entity_id
_entity_poly.type
_entity_poly.pdbx_seq_one_letter_code
_entity_poly.pdbx_strand_id
1 'polypeptide(L)'
;GAGLDREDLEAALAEEEARTLALVGVDVGHFDVPLPRPPARAPRFGTSAKAALERTLRIAAGRGDRRLEPGHLLLALLDDGGGRVPRVLDVAGADVVALRDAAAASL
;
A
#
# COMPACT_ATOMS: atom_id res chain seq x y z
N GLY A 1 18.07 1.22 4.77
CA GLY A 1 16.60 1.15 4.72
C GLY A 1 16.13 2.25 3.80
N ALA A 2 15.08 2.04 3.02
CA ALA A 2 14.62 2.93 1.94
C ALA A 2 14.10 4.32 2.40
N GLY A 3 14.53 4.81 3.56
CA GLY A 3 14.16 6.13 4.09
C GLY A 3 12.72 6.26 4.59
N LEU A 4 12.00 5.15 4.75
CA LEU A 4 10.60 5.13 5.17
C LEU A 4 10.46 4.46 6.52
N ASP A 5 9.94 5.17 7.51
CA ASP A 5 9.37 4.54 8.69
C ASP A 5 7.84 4.45 8.59
N ARG A 6 7.20 3.97 9.67
CA ARG A 6 5.75 3.81 9.72
C ARG A 6 5.03 5.17 9.77
N GLU A 7 5.61 6.14 10.46
CA GLU A 7 5.03 7.48 10.60
C GLU A 7 5.01 8.19 9.25
N ASP A 8 6.10 8.09 8.48
CA ASP A 8 6.18 8.61 7.10
C ASP A 8 5.10 8.00 6.21
N LEU A 9 4.89 6.69 6.31
CA LEU A 9 3.87 5.97 5.54
C LEU A 9 2.44 6.36 5.94
N GLU A 10 2.20 6.55 7.24
CA GLU A 10 0.90 6.99 7.75
C GLU A 10 0.58 8.42 7.31
N ALA A 11 1.58 9.32 7.35
CA ALA A 11 1.46 10.68 6.85
C ALA A 11 1.19 10.70 5.33
N ALA A 12 1.95 9.93 4.55
CA ALA A 12 1.76 9.84 3.10
C ALA A 12 0.40 9.24 2.72
N LEU A 13 -0.10 8.28 3.51
CA LEU A 13 -1.44 7.73 3.32
C LEU A 13 -2.53 8.78 3.54
N ALA A 14 -2.41 9.57 4.60
CA ALA A 14 -3.36 10.65 4.89
C ALA A 14 -3.31 11.75 3.82
N GLU A 15 -2.11 12.12 3.34
CA GLU A 15 -1.95 13.09 2.27
C GLU A 15 -2.53 12.60 0.95
N GLU A 16 -2.27 11.34 0.54
CA GLU A 16 -2.84 10.77 -0.69
C GLU A 16 -4.37 10.70 -0.64
N GLU A 17 -4.95 10.43 0.54
CA GLU A 17 -6.39 10.48 0.74
C GLU A 17 -6.95 11.89 0.56
N ALA A 18 -6.35 12.89 1.24
CA ALA A 18 -6.73 14.29 1.09
C ALA A 18 -6.59 14.76 -0.38
N ARG A 19 -5.49 14.41 -1.03
CA ARG A 19 -5.22 14.71 -2.45
C ARG A 19 -6.28 14.09 -3.36
N THR A 20 -6.64 12.82 -3.16
CA THR A 20 -7.66 12.13 -3.95
C THR A 20 -9.04 12.76 -3.80
N LEU A 21 -9.41 13.16 -2.57
CA LEU A 21 -10.68 13.83 -2.30
C LEU A 21 -10.74 15.24 -2.89
N ALA A 22 -9.63 15.98 -2.86
CA ALA A 22 -9.54 17.30 -3.45
C ALA A 22 -9.79 17.28 -4.98
N LEU A 23 -9.41 16.19 -5.67
CA LEU A 23 -9.68 16.03 -7.12
C LEU A 23 -11.18 16.03 -7.46
N VAL A 24 -12.06 15.72 -6.50
CA VAL A 24 -13.52 15.77 -6.66
C VAL A 24 -14.16 16.95 -5.93
N GLY A 25 -13.36 17.93 -5.50
CA GLY A 25 -13.83 19.14 -4.82
C GLY A 25 -14.19 18.94 -3.34
N VAL A 26 -13.74 17.86 -2.71
CA VAL A 26 -13.96 17.60 -1.28
C VAL A 26 -12.72 18.02 -0.49
N ASP A 27 -12.88 19.00 0.39
CA ASP A 27 -11.85 19.40 1.37
C ASP A 27 -12.19 18.81 2.74
N VAL A 28 -11.34 17.90 3.22
CA VAL A 28 -11.52 17.21 4.50
C VAL A 28 -11.43 18.18 5.68
N GLY A 29 -10.67 19.29 5.54
CA GLY A 29 -10.53 20.31 6.58
C GLY A 29 -11.69 21.29 6.67
N HIS A 30 -12.58 21.31 5.67
CA HIS A 30 -13.72 22.21 5.64
C HIS A 30 -14.93 21.67 6.44
N PHE A 31 -15.00 20.36 6.64
CA PHE A 31 -16.12 19.70 7.34
C PHE A 31 -15.73 19.33 8.76
N ASP A 32 -16.65 19.50 9.72
CA ASP A 32 -16.53 18.91 11.05
C ASP A 32 -16.87 17.41 10.96
N VAL A 33 -15.91 16.62 10.44
CA VAL A 33 -16.08 15.19 10.24
C VAL A 33 -15.94 14.49 11.60
N PRO A 34 -16.96 13.73 12.06
CA PRO A 34 -16.84 12.96 13.29
C PRO A 34 -15.65 12.02 13.21
N LEU A 35 -14.89 11.90 14.31
CA LEU A 35 -13.78 10.96 14.38
C LEU A 35 -14.24 9.55 13.99
N PRO A 36 -13.44 8.80 13.20
CA PRO A 36 -13.77 7.43 12.83
C PRO A 36 -14.06 6.61 14.08
N ARG A 37 -15.25 5.99 14.14
CA ARG A 37 -15.54 5.04 15.22
C ARG A 37 -14.72 3.78 14.99
N PRO A 38 -13.96 3.30 15.98
CA PRO A 38 -13.24 2.05 15.83
C PRO A 38 -14.24 0.93 15.53
N PRO A 39 -13.95 0.06 14.56
CA PRO A 39 -14.91 -0.95 14.14
C PRO A 39 -15.12 -1.94 15.28
N ALA A 40 -16.39 -2.33 15.52
CA ALA A 40 -16.74 -3.29 16.56
C ALA A 40 -16.13 -4.70 16.33
N ARG A 41 -15.61 -4.95 15.13
CA ARG A 41 -14.90 -6.17 14.75
C ARG A 41 -13.79 -5.83 13.76
N ALA A 42 -12.73 -6.64 13.75
CA ALA A 42 -11.70 -6.56 12.72
C ALA A 42 -12.31 -6.56 11.30
N PRO A 43 -11.90 -5.63 10.43
CA PRO A 43 -12.41 -5.55 9.06
C PRO A 43 -11.98 -6.78 8.25
N ARG A 44 -12.78 -7.13 7.23
CA ARG A 44 -12.40 -8.15 6.25
C ARG A 44 -11.53 -7.52 5.18
N PHE A 45 -10.71 -8.32 4.50
CA PHE A 45 -9.98 -7.85 3.33
C PHE A 45 -10.92 -7.32 2.24
N GLY A 46 -10.63 -6.11 1.79
CA GLY A 46 -11.25 -5.52 0.60
C GLY A 46 -10.83 -6.22 -0.68
N THR A 47 -11.50 -5.90 -1.78
CA THR A 47 -11.24 -6.50 -3.09
C THR A 47 -9.79 -6.30 -3.55
N SER A 48 -9.24 -5.09 -3.39
CA SER A 48 -7.84 -4.79 -3.74
C SER A 48 -6.85 -5.60 -2.91
N ALA A 49 -7.07 -5.73 -1.60
CA ALA A 49 -6.22 -6.54 -0.73
C ALA A 49 -6.25 -8.03 -1.13
N LYS A 50 -7.43 -8.57 -1.48
CA LYS A 50 -7.54 -9.95 -1.98
C LYS A 50 -6.80 -10.13 -3.31
N ALA A 51 -6.95 -9.19 -4.24
CA ALA A 51 -6.25 -9.22 -5.52
C ALA A 51 -4.72 -9.17 -5.34
N ALA A 52 -4.22 -8.39 -4.38
CA ALA A 52 -2.81 -8.34 -4.02
C ALA A 52 -2.32 -9.69 -3.47
N LEU A 53 -3.10 -10.35 -2.60
CA LEU A 53 -2.77 -11.69 -2.08
C LEU A 53 -2.76 -12.76 -3.19
N GLU A 54 -3.70 -12.70 -4.13
CA GLU A 54 -3.69 -13.60 -5.30
C GLU A 54 -2.46 -13.37 -6.18
N ARG A 55 -2.07 -12.11 -6.40
CA ARG A 55 -0.85 -11.79 -7.13
C ARG A 55 0.41 -12.25 -6.39
N THR A 56 0.44 -12.10 -5.06
CA THR A 56 1.52 -12.62 -4.19
C THR A 56 1.72 -14.12 -4.44
N LEU A 57 0.63 -14.88 -4.43
CA LEU A 57 0.67 -16.32 -4.70
C LEU A 57 1.18 -16.63 -6.12
N ARG A 58 0.74 -15.88 -7.13
CA ARG A 58 1.22 -16.05 -8.51
C ARG A 58 2.72 -15.79 -8.63
N ILE A 59 3.25 -14.78 -7.96
CA ILE A 59 4.69 -14.46 -7.99
C ILE A 59 5.49 -15.62 -7.37
N ALA A 60 5.13 -16.06 -6.16
CA ALA A 60 5.82 -17.18 -5.50
C ALA A 60 5.75 -18.47 -6.34
N ALA A 61 4.56 -18.81 -6.86
CA ALA A 61 4.38 -19.99 -7.70
C ALA A 61 5.19 -19.91 -9.01
N GLY A 62 5.24 -18.74 -9.64
CA GLY A 62 6.03 -18.52 -10.86
C GLY A 62 7.54 -18.65 -10.64
N ARG A 63 8.02 -18.41 -9.42
CA ARG A 63 9.42 -18.60 -9.02
C ARG A 63 9.74 -20.02 -8.53
N GLY A 64 8.70 -20.82 -8.25
CA GLY A 64 8.86 -22.15 -7.65
C GLY A 64 9.06 -22.12 -6.13
N ASP A 65 8.79 -20.98 -5.49
CA ASP A 65 8.98 -20.78 -4.06
C ASP A 65 7.89 -21.53 -3.27
N ARG A 66 8.31 -22.30 -2.26
CA ARG A 66 7.40 -23.13 -1.45
C ARG A 66 6.80 -22.38 -0.26
N ARG A 67 7.19 -21.12 -0.05
CA ARG A 67 6.76 -20.26 1.05
C ARG A 67 6.46 -18.87 0.51
N LEU A 68 5.47 -18.22 1.12
CA LEU A 68 5.17 -16.81 0.86
C LEU A 68 5.98 -15.95 1.82
N GLU A 69 7.03 -15.33 1.31
CA GLU A 69 7.81 -14.32 2.01
C GLU A 69 7.24 -12.90 1.85
N PRO A 70 7.50 -11.97 2.80
CA PRO A 70 7.07 -10.56 2.71
C PRO A 70 7.49 -9.87 1.41
N GLY A 71 8.64 -10.24 0.83
CA GLY A 71 9.08 -9.73 -0.46
C GLY A 71 8.08 -10.00 -1.59
N HIS A 72 7.40 -11.16 -1.58
CA HIS A 72 6.40 -11.49 -2.61
C HIS A 72 5.22 -10.54 -2.52
N LEU A 73 4.80 -10.22 -1.30
CA LEU A 73 3.69 -9.31 -1.06
C LEU A 73 4.08 -7.90 -1.49
N LEU A 74 5.28 -7.44 -1.15
CA LEU A 74 5.76 -6.13 -1.57
C LEU A 74 5.84 -6.02 -3.09
N LEU A 75 6.41 -7.02 -3.79
CA LEU A 75 6.41 -7.05 -5.25
C LEU A 75 4.99 -7.04 -5.83
N ALA A 76 4.06 -7.80 -5.25
CA ALA A 76 2.67 -7.81 -5.70
C ALA A 76 1.96 -6.46 -5.54
N LEU A 77 2.24 -5.73 -4.46
CA LEU A 77 1.70 -4.39 -4.22
C LEU A 77 2.33 -3.35 -5.15
N LEU A 78 3.62 -3.49 -5.48
CA LEU A 78 4.33 -2.60 -6.41
C LEU A 78 3.95 -2.82 -7.88
N ASP A 79 3.44 -4.00 -8.24
CA ASP A 79 2.98 -4.33 -9.60
C ASP A 79 1.55 -3.81 -9.90
N ASP A 80 0.79 -3.42 -8.87
CA ASP A 80 -0.53 -2.80 -9.04
C ASP A 80 -0.42 -1.30 -9.35
N GLY A 81 0.02 -0.95 -10.56
CA GLY A 81 0.31 0.44 -10.96
C GLY A 81 -0.86 1.43 -10.85
N GLY A 82 -2.11 0.95 -10.75
CA GLY A 82 -3.28 1.79 -10.50
C GLY A 82 -3.70 1.88 -9.03
N GLY A 83 -3.09 1.07 -8.17
CA GLY A 83 -3.44 0.91 -6.77
C GLY A 83 -3.01 2.07 -5.87
N ARG A 84 -3.54 2.10 -4.64
CA ARG A 84 -3.21 3.12 -3.64
C ARG A 84 -1.75 3.04 -3.18
N VAL A 85 -1.16 1.84 -3.11
CA VAL A 85 0.19 1.65 -2.55
C VAL A 85 1.28 2.37 -3.36
N PRO A 86 1.37 2.23 -4.70
CA PRO A 86 2.36 3.00 -5.47
C PRO A 86 2.21 4.51 -5.32
N ARG A 87 0.99 5.03 -5.19
CA ARG A 87 0.76 6.48 -4.99
C ARG A 87 1.21 6.95 -3.62
N VAL A 88 0.95 6.17 -2.57
CA VAL A 88 1.43 6.48 -1.22
C VAL A 88 2.95 6.47 -1.16
N LEU A 89 3.60 5.52 -1.85
CA LEU A 89 5.06 5.47 -1.92
C LEU A 89 5.65 6.67 -2.69
N ASP A 90 4.96 7.14 -3.75
CA ASP A 90 5.32 8.36 -4.47
C ASP A 90 5.22 9.60 -3.58
N VAL A 91 4.11 9.74 -2.84
CA VAL A 91 3.93 10.82 -1.84
C VAL A 91 5.01 10.78 -0.77
N ALA A 92 5.38 9.58 -0.32
CA ALA A 92 6.42 9.40 0.69
C ALA A 92 7.85 9.59 0.14
N GLY A 93 8.02 9.90 -1.15
CA GLY A 93 9.33 10.07 -1.78
C GLY A 93 10.17 8.78 -1.83
N ALA A 94 9.51 7.63 -1.82
CA ALA A 94 10.17 6.33 -1.76
C ALA A 94 10.88 6.00 -3.08
N ASP A 95 12.10 5.46 -3.00
CA ASP A 95 12.74 4.85 -4.15
C ASP A 95 12.11 3.48 -4.44
N VAL A 96 11.12 3.48 -5.34
CA VAL A 96 10.40 2.26 -5.74
C VAL A 96 11.33 1.24 -6.41
N VAL A 97 12.40 1.67 -7.09
CA VAL A 97 13.37 0.75 -7.68
C VAL A 97 14.15 0.05 -6.57
N ALA A 98 14.69 0.81 -5.62
CA ALA A 98 15.38 0.25 -4.46
C ALA A 98 14.47 -0.68 -3.63
N LEU A 99 13.18 -0.35 -3.49
CA LEU A 99 12.19 -1.21 -2.82
C LEU A 99 11.96 -2.53 -3.58
N ARG A 100 11.85 -2.49 -4.92
CA ARG A 100 11.73 -3.72 -5.72
C ARG A 100 12.97 -4.60 -5.60
N ASP A 101 14.15 -4.00 -5.67
CA ASP A 101 15.42 -4.73 -5.56
C ASP A 101 15.56 -5.37 -4.17
N ALA A 102 15.26 -4.63 -3.11
CA ALA A 102 15.27 -5.16 -1.75
C ALA A 102 14.23 -6.27 -1.55
N ALA A 103 13.03 -6.12 -2.10
CA ALA A 103 11.98 -7.14 -2.04
C ALA A 103 12.42 -8.42 -2.77
N ALA A 104 12.98 -8.30 -3.97
CA ALA A 104 13.49 -9.42 -4.75
C ALA A 104 14.66 -10.14 -4.08
N ALA A 105 15.53 -9.41 -3.38
CA ALA A 105 16.65 -9.97 -2.62
C ALA A 105 16.21 -10.74 -1.36
N SER A 106 14.97 -10.55 -0.91
CA SER A 106 14.38 -11.23 0.26
C SER A 106 13.60 -12.51 -0.07
N LEU A 107 13.57 -12.93 -1.34
CA LEU A 107 12.89 -14.14 -1.82
C LEU A 107 13.86 -15.31 -1.93
#